data_AF-A0AAV8R4F7-F1
#
_entry.id   AF-A0AAV8R4F7-F1
#
_cell.length_a   1.000
_cell.length_b   1.000
_cell.length_c   1.000
_cell.angle_alpha   90.00
_cell.angle_beta   90.00
_cell.angle_gamma   90.00
#
_symmetry.space_group_name_H-M   'P 1'
#
loop_
_entity.id
_entity.type
_entity.pdbx_description
1 polymer ?
#
loop_
_entity_poly.entity_id
_entity_poly.type
_entity_poly.pdbx_seq_one_letter_code
_entity_poly.pdbx_strand_id
1 'polypeptide(L)'
;MQGQRERPRVFTACILLLLSASVRADATTHSRAEVNCSNRCVAENCNSIGIRYGKFCGVGWTGCPGEKPCDELDACCKVHDECVENKGMMSVRCHEKFKTCIKKVKKSGKVGFSKECPYEAAMPTMIQGMDMAILFSQLGIQKAEL
;
A
#
# COMPACT_ATOMS: atom_id res chain seq x y z
N MET A 1 9.78 -57.98 -22.51
CA MET A 1 10.36 -59.34 -22.52
C MET A 1 11.82 -59.19 -22.94
N GLN A 2 12.69 -58.83 -21.99
CA GLN A 2 13.67 -59.69 -21.28
C GLN A 2 14.91 -60.04 -22.12
N GLY A 3 16.09 -59.71 -21.59
CA GLY A 3 17.38 -60.10 -22.17
C GLY A 3 18.60 -59.43 -21.56
N GLN A 4 18.76 -59.47 -20.22
CA GLN A 4 20.03 -59.17 -19.55
C GLN A 4 21.07 -60.26 -19.87
N ARG A 5 22.33 -59.88 -20.12
CA ARG A 5 23.50 -60.73 -19.90
C ARG A 5 24.62 -59.92 -19.24
N GLU A 6 25.20 -60.52 -18.20
CA GLU A 6 26.05 -59.90 -17.18
C GLU A 6 27.58 -60.03 -17.44
N ARG A 7 28.33 -58.98 -17.01
CA ARG A 7 29.65 -58.91 -16.28
C ARG A 7 30.94 -59.42 -16.97
N PRO A 8 32.16 -58.87 -16.67
CA PRO A 8 32.64 -58.48 -15.33
C PRO A 8 33.49 -57.19 -15.18
N ARG A 9 33.78 -56.92 -13.90
CA ARG A 9 34.45 -55.78 -13.26
C ARG A 9 35.95 -55.67 -13.58
N VAL A 10 36.44 -54.44 -13.76
CA VAL A 10 37.80 -54.06 -13.36
C VAL A 10 37.73 -52.75 -12.57
N PHE A 11 38.25 -52.83 -11.35
CA PHE A 11 38.46 -51.75 -10.40
C PHE A 11 39.47 -50.73 -10.95
N THR A 12 39.12 -49.44 -10.99
CA THR A 12 40.14 -48.38 -10.93
C THR A 12 39.63 -47.17 -10.14
N ALA A 13 40.24 -47.04 -8.96
CA ALA A 13 40.46 -45.90 -8.05
C ALA A 13 39.80 -44.53 -8.29
N CYS A 14 39.39 -43.96 -7.14
CA CYS A 14 39.04 -42.56 -6.87
C CYS A 14 39.91 -41.52 -7.58
N ILE A 15 39.28 -40.54 -8.23
CA ILE A 15 39.76 -39.15 -8.27
C ILE A 15 38.56 -38.21 -8.03
N LEU A 16 38.56 -37.60 -6.85
CA LEU A 16 37.75 -36.42 -6.49
C LEU A 16 38.34 -35.19 -7.18
N LEU A 17 37.60 -34.53 -8.10
CA LEU A 17 37.96 -33.18 -8.57
C LEU A 17 36.71 -32.32 -8.82
N LEU A 18 36.38 -31.54 -7.79
CA LEU A 18 36.07 -30.10 -7.78
C LEU A 18 35.11 -29.49 -8.84
N LEU A 19 33.91 -29.22 -8.36
CA LEU A 19 33.09 -27.98 -8.52
C LEU A 19 33.54 -26.94 -9.56
N SER A 20 32.70 -26.73 -10.57
CA SER A 20 32.40 -25.38 -11.09
C SER A 20 30.93 -25.31 -11.51
N ALA A 21 30.03 -25.12 -10.55
CA ALA A 21 28.68 -24.68 -10.86
C ALA A 21 28.75 -23.22 -11.30
N SER A 22 28.58 -22.97 -12.60
CA SER A 22 28.39 -21.62 -13.12
C SER A 22 27.03 -21.11 -12.64
N VAL A 23 27.01 -20.46 -11.47
CA VAL A 23 25.84 -19.71 -11.01
C VAL A 23 25.70 -18.53 -11.96
N ARG A 24 24.73 -18.61 -12.89
CA ARG A 24 24.23 -17.43 -13.58
C ARG A 24 23.52 -16.59 -12.53
N ALA A 25 24.16 -15.52 -12.10
CA ALA A 25 23.47 -14.44 -11.42
C ALA A 25 22.62 -13.72 -12.47
N ASP A 26 21.39 -14.19 -12.67
CA ASP A 26 20.37 -13.32 -13.24
C ASP A 26 20.19 -12.20 -12.24
N ALA A 27 20.66 -11.01 -12.60
CA ALA A 27 20.38 -9.79 -11.86
C ALA A 27 18.86 -9.70 -11.79
N THR A 28 18.31 -10.03 -10.63
CA THR A 28 16.91 -9.80 -10.30
C THR A 28 16.67 -8.34 -10.58
N THR A 29 15.94 -8.05 -11.66
CA THR A 29 15.22 -6.81 -11.79
C THR A 29 14.55 -6.59 -10.45
N HIS A 30 14.97 -5.57 -9.71
CA HIS A 30 14.20 -5.06 -8.60
C HIS A 30 12.87 -4.62 -9.21
N SER A 31 11.91 -5.54 -9.27
CA SER A 31 10.50 -5.19 -9.34
C SER A 31 10.29 -4.36 -8.09
N ARG A 32 10.39 -3.03 -8.26
CA ARG A 32 9.73 -2.05 -7.39
C ARG A 32 8.42 -2.71 -7.04
N ALA A 33 8.21 -3.06 -5.76
CA ALA A 33 6.97 -3.69 -5.32
C ALA A 33 5.85 -2.99 -6.07
N GLU A 34 5.17 -3.72 -6.96
CA GLU A 34 4.21 -3.15 -7.88
C GLU A 34 3.21 -2.42 -7.01
N VAL A 35 3.32 -1.09 -6.96
CA VAL A 35 2.51 -0.27 -6.07
C VAL A 35 1.13 -0.43 -6.64
N ASN A 36 0.31 -1.25 -5.97
CA ASN A 36 -1.03 -1.57 -6.42
C ASN A 36 -1.87 -0.31 -6.21
N CYS A 37 -1.77 0.59 -7.19
CA CYS A 37 -2.46 1.85 -7.22
C CYS A 37 -3.83 1.67 -7.87
N SER A 38 -4.78 2.51 -7.50
CA SER A 38 -6.14 2.43 -8.01
C SER A 38 -6.32 3.27 -9.27
N ASN A 39 -6.92 2.67 -10.30
CA ASN A 39 -7.43 3.37 -11.49
C ASN A 39 -8.97 3.46 -11.52
N ARG A 40 -9.66 2.99 -10.47
CA ARG A 40 -11.12 2.92 -10.40
C ARG A 40 -11.65 3.43 -9.05
N CYS A 41 -12.86 3.97 -9.07
CA CYS A 41 -13.55 4.40 -7.86
C CYS A 41 -14.07 3.17 -7.11
N VAL A 42 -13.55 2.91 -5.91
CA VAL A 42 -14.00 1.79 -5.05
C VAL A 42 -14.73 2.30 -3.82
N ALA A 43 -15.65 1.49 -3.30
CA ALA A 43 -16.43 1.76 -2.11
C ALA A 43 -16.47 0.50 -1.25
N GLU A 44 -15.44 0.30 -0.44
CA GLU A 44 -15.25 -0.91 0.37
C GLU A 44 -15.04 -0.52 1.83
N ASN A 45 -15.59 -1.31 2.76
CA ASN A 45 -15.37 -1.18 4.21
C ASN A 45 -15.64 0.23 4.77
N CYS A 46 -16.70 0.90 4.30
CA CYS A 46 -16.98 2.32 4.56
C CYS A 46 -16.98 2.75 6.04
N ASN A 47 -17.24 1.81 6.96
CA ASN A 47 -17.39 2.05 8.40
C ASN A 47 -16.24 1.48 9.23
N SER A 48 -15.08 1.16 8.62
CA SER A 48 -13.94 0.58 9.34
C SER A 48 -12.60 1.22 8.92
N ILE A 49 -11.55 0.95 9.69
CA ILE A 49 -10.18 1.42 9.41
C ILE A 49 -9.68 0.92 8.04
N GLY A 50 -10.22 -0.20 7.55
CA GLY A 50 -9.91 -0.78 6.24
C GLY A 50 -10.66 -0.12 5.07
N ILE A 51 -11.21 1.07 5.27
CA ILE A 51 -11.94 1.83 4.24
C ILE A 51 -11.09 1.98 2.97
N ARG A 52 -11.70 1.69 1.83
CA ARG A 52 -11.22 2.12 0.51
C ARG A 52 -12.33 2.90 -0.16
N TYR A 53 -12.10 4.19 -0.32
CA TYR A 53 -13.06 5.12 -0.87
C TYR A 53 -12.44 5.88 -2.03
N GLY A 54 -13.12 5.88 -3.18
CA GLY A 54 -12.61 6.49 -4.40
C GLY A 54 -11.32 5.80 -4.86
N LYS A 55 -10.33 6.59 -5.27
CA LYS A 55 -9.01 6.07 -5.68
C LYS A 55 -7.93 6.30 -4.63
N PHE A 56 -8.12 7.26 -3.73
CA PHE A 56 -7.04 7.79 -2.87
C PHE A 56 -7.31 7.63 -1.38
N CYS A 57 -8.54 7.35 -0.94
CA CYS A 57 -8.80 7.26 0.49
C CYS A 57 -8.62 5.83 1.02
N GLY A 58 -7.57 5.60 1.79
CA GLY A 58 -7.38 4.38 2.59
C GLY A 58 -5.94 4.20 3.02
N VAL A 59 -5.69 3.52 4.13
CA VAL A 59 -4.32 3.26 4.60
C VAL A 59 -3.60 2.36 3.60
N GLY A 60 -2.50 2.86 3.02
CA GLY A 60 -1.76 2.13 1.98
C GLY A 60 -2.53 1.95 0.68
N TRP A 61 -3.58 2.75 0.45
CA TRP A 61 -4.39 2.75 -0.76
C TRP A 61 -4.31 4.11 -1.41
N THR A 62 -3.82 4.17 -2.66
CA THR A 62 -3.68 5.42 -3.40
C THR A 62 -3.97 5.23 -4.88
N GLY A 63 -4.23 6.32 -5.60
CA GLY A 63 -4.52 6.29 -7.03
C GLY A 63 -3.26 6.25 -7.89
N CYS A 64 -3.38 5.72 -9.10
CA CYS A 64 -2.24 5.66 -10.02
C CYS A 64 -1.80 7.07 -10.49
N PRO A 65 -0.54 7.24 -10.92
CA PRO A 65 -0.07 8.51 -11.46
C PRO A 65 -0.98 9.04 -12.57
N GLY A 66 -1.39 10.30 -12.45
CA GLY A 66 -2.29 10.95 -13.41
C GLY A 66 -3.79 10.75 -13.13
N GLU A 67 -4.17 9.85 -12.21
CA GLU A 67 -5.58 9.62 -11.89
C GLU A 67 -6.23 10.85 -11.26
N LYS A 68 -7.47 11.11 -11.69
CA LYS A 68 -8.33 12.13 -11.11
C LYS A 68 -9.16 11.53 -9.98
N PRO A 69 -9.38 12.28 -8.88
CA PRO A 69 -10.28 11.87 -7.81
C PRO A 69 -11.71 11.62 -8.31
N CYS A 70 -12.41 10.72 -7.62
CA CYS A 70 -13.79 10.36 -7.92
C CYS A 70 -14.78 11.44 -7.50
N ASP A 71 -14.48 12.19 -6.43
CA ASP A 71 -15.23 13.35 -5.95
C ASP A 71 -14.35 14.25 -5.07
N GLU A 72 -14.96 15.20 -4.36
CA GLU A 72 -14.26 16.16 -3.51
C GLU A 72 -13.67 15.53 -2.24
N LEU A 73 -14.29 14.47 -1.69
CA LEU A 73 -13.73 13.75 -0.55
C LEU A 73 -12.48 12.98 -0.98
N ASP A 74 -12.56 12.28 -2.11
CA ASP A 74 -11.41 11.59 -2.70
C ASP A 74 -10.29 12.56 -3.09
N ALA A 75 -10.63 13.80 -3.49
CA ALA A 75 -9.65 14.85 -3.75
C ALA A 75 -8.91 15.29 -2.48
N CYS A 76 -9.59 15.33 -1.33
CA CYS A 76 -8.93 15.56 -0.05
C CYS A 76 -7.90 14.46 0.26
N CYS A 77 -8.21 13.20 -0.05
CA CYS A 77 -7.32 12.07 0.16
C CYS A 77 -6.11 12.12 -0.77
N LYS A 78 -6.30 12.44 -2.05
CA LYS A 78 -5.17 12.65 -2.98
C LYS A 78 -4.16 13.68 -2.46
N VAL A 79 -4.66 14.82 -1.97
CA VAL A 79 -3.81 15.87 -1.38
C VAL A 79 -3.13 15.39 -0.09
N HIS A 80 -3.79 14.55 0.69
CA HIS A 80 -3.22 13.96 1.90
C HIS A 80 -2.10 12.98 1.58
N ASP A 81 -2.32 12.06 0.63
CA ASP A 81 -1.32 11.12 0.11
C ASP A 81 -0.07 11.86 -0.38
N GLU A 82 -0.25 12.86 -1.26
CA GLU A 82 0.84 13.70 -1.74
C GLU A 82 1.56 14.44 -0.60
N CYS A 83 0.83 14.83 0.45
CA CYS A 83 1.43 15.49 1.62
C CYS A 83 2.31 14.51 2.42
N VAL A 84 1.82 13.30 2.72
CA VAL A 84 2.57 12.31 3.52
C VAL A 84 3.72 11.68 2.75
N GLU A 85 3.61 11.55 1.42
CA GLU A 85 4.73 11.17 0.55
C GLU A 85 5.87 12.19 0.70
N ASN A 86 5.54 13.49 0.71
CA ASN A 86 6.52 14.57 0.75
C ASN A 86 7.02 14.93 2.16
N LYS A 87 6.20 14.73 3.21
CA LYS A 87 6.48 15.19 4.58
C LYS A 87 6.64 14.07 5.59
N GLY A 88 6.43 12.82 5.18
CA GLY A 88 6.44 11.64 6.03
C GLY A 88 5.07 11.29 6.60
N MET A 89 4.85 9.98 6.81
CA MET A 89 3.58 9.41 7.27
C MET A 89 3.15 9.90 8.66
N MET A 90 4.09 10.31 9.51
CA MET A 90 3.80 10.82 10.88
C MET A 90 3.57 12.34 10.92
N SER A 91 3.35 12.99 9.76
CA SER A 91 3.16 14.43 9.71
C SER A 91 1.79 14.84 10.24
N VAL A 92 1.73 15.26 11.51
CA VAL A 92 0.53 15.84 12.15
C VAL A 92 -0.09 16.96 11.30
N ARG A 93 0.74 17.77 10.64
CA ARG A 93 0.29 18.84 9.74
C ARG A 93 -0.49 18.31 8.53
N CYS A 94 -0.08 17.18 7.95
CA CYS A 94 -0.81 16.55 6.85
C CYS A 94 -2.17 16.02 7.33
N HIS A 95 -2.21 15.33 8.48
CA HIS A 95 -3.44 14.80 9.05
C HIS A 95 -4.46 15.90 9.41
N GLU A 96 -4.02 17.01 10.02
CA GLU A 96 -4.90 18.13 10.35
C GLU A 96 -5.42 18.89 9.11
N LYS A 97 -4.57 19.02 8.08
CA LYS A 97 -5.01 19.56 6.78
C LYS A 97 -6.08 18.67 6.15
N PHE A 98 -5.92 17.35 6.21
CA PHE A 98 -6.91 16.41 5.68
C PHE A 98 -8.24 16.51 6.42
N LYS A 99 -8.24 16.50 7.76
CA LYS A 99 -9.44 16.75 8.58
C LYS A 99 -10.13 18.06 8.22
N THR A 100 -9.36 19.13 8.00
CA THR A 100 -9.89 20.43 7.59
C THR A 100 -10.53 20.38 6.20
N CYS A 101 -9.94 19.66 5.26
CA CYS A 101 -10.49 19.45 3.92
C CYS A 101 -11.84 18.73 3.99
N ILE A 102 -11.92 17.61 4.72
CA ILE A 102 -13.18 16.86 4.92
C ILE A 102 -14.28 17.76 5.50
N LYS A 103 -13.96 18.58 6.51
CA LYS A 103 -14.93 19.53 7.10
C LYS A 103 -15.46 20.55 6.08
N LYS A 104 -14.65 20.98 5.12
CA LYS A 104 -15.09 21.89 4.04
C LYS A 104 -16.01 21.17 3.05
N VAL A 105 -15.65 19.94 2.64
CA VAL A 105 -16.51 19.11 1.78
C VAL A 105 -17.86 18.87 2.44
N LYS A 106 -17.89 18.51 3.74
CA LYS A 106 -19.13 18.33 4.50
C LYS A 106 -20.01 19.59 4.48
N LYS A 107 -19.42 20.78 4.62
CA LYS A 107 -20.16 22.06 4.58
C LYS A 107 -20.71 22.40 3.20
N SER A 108 -20.18 21.84 2.12
CA SER A 108 -20.67 22.09 0.76
C SER A 108 -22.06 21.49 0.51
N GLY A 109 -22.50 20.53 1.33
CA GLY A 109 -23.78 19.83 1.15
C GLY A 109 -23.84 18.91 -0.07
N LYS A 110 -22.71 18.70 -0.76
CA LYS A 110 -22.63 17.77 -1.89
C LYS A 110 -22.72 16.33 -1.41
N VAL A 111 -23.25 15.47 -2.27
CA VAL A 111 -23.24 14.01 -2.10
C VAL A 111 -22.01 13.42 -2.79
N GLY A 112 -21.45 12.37 -2.20
CA GLY A 112 -20.31 11.64 -2.78
C GLY A 112 -20.71 10.77 -3.97
N PHE A 113 -19.71 10.18 -4.62
CA PHE A 113 -19.92 9.39 -5.85
C PHE A 113 -20.65 8.05 -5.63
N SER A 114 -20.64 7.50 -4.41
CA SER A 114 -21.17 6.18 -4.06
C SER A 114 -22.33 6.26 -3.08
N LYS A 115 -23.35 5.42 -3.31
CA LYS A 115 -24.47 5.22 -2.38
C LYS A 115 -24.14 4.18 -1.31
N GLU A 116 -23.24 3.26 -1.61
CA GLU A 116 -22.76 2.19 -0.74
C GLU A 116 -21.89 2.75 0.40
N CYS A 117 -21.05 3.74 0.08
CA CYS A 117 -20.28 4.52 1.04
C CYS A 117 -20.74 6.00 1.03
N PRO A 118 -21.85 6.35 1.68
CA PRO A 118 -22.26 7.75 1.77
C PRO A 118 -21.26 8.56 2.61
N TYR A 119 -21.23 9.89 2.43
CA TYR A 119 -20.34 10.78 3.18
C TYR A 119 -20.54 10.69 4.70
N GLU A 120 -21.78 10.42 5.13
CA GLU A 120 -22.17 10.23 6.52
C GLU A 120 -21.48 9.04 7.18
N ALA A 121 -21.08 8.04 6.39
CA ALA A 121 -20.28 6.89 6.80
C ALA A 121 -18.78 7.15 6.64
N ALA A 122 -18.37 7.54 5.43
CA ALA A 122 -16.97 7.65 5.06
C ALA A 122 -16.21 8.77 5.82
N MET A 123 -16.81 9.95 5.94
CA MET A 123 -16.13 11.10 6.54
C MET A 123 -15.82 10.91 8.03
N PRO A 124 -16.75 10.45 8.89
CA PRO A 124 -16.43 10.18 10.29
C PRO A 124 -15.34 9.11 10.46
N THR A 125 -15.39 8.03 9.68
CA THR A 125 -14.36 6.97 9.71
C THR A 125 -12.98 7.52 9.36
N MET A 126 -12.87 8.33 8.31
CA MET A 126 -11.59 8.96 7.94
C MET A 126 -11.09 9.94 9.00
N ILE A 127 -11.97 10.76 9.58
CA ILE A 127 -11.61 11.71 10.66
C ILE A 127 -11.10 10.95 11.89
N GLN A 128 -11.78 9.88 12.29
CA GLN A 128 -11.36 9.03 13.41
C GLN A 128 -9.99 8.40 13.16
N GLY A 129 -9.75 7.89 11.95
CA GLY A 129 -8.43 7.36 11.56
C GLY A 129 -7.34 8.43 11.66
N MET A 130 -7.62 9.67 11.28
CA MET A 130 -6.67 10.78 11.42
C MET A 130 -6.41 11.17 12.86
N ASP A 131 -7.44 11.17 13.72
CA ASP A 131 -7.26 11.44 15.16
C ASP A 131 -6.33 10.40 15.81
N MET A 132 -6.49 9.12 15.45
CA MET A 132 -5.57 8.07 15.87
C MET A 132 -4.15 8.27 15.32
N ALA A 133 -4.00 8.60 14.04
CA ALA A 133 -2.69 8.83 13.42
C ALA A 133 -1.94 10.01 14.07
N ILE A 134 -2.65 11.09 14.42
CA ILE A 134 -2.09 12.25 15.12
C ILE A 134 -1.62 11.85 16.52
N LEU A 135 -2.44 11.11 17.28
CA LEU A 135 -2.06 10.61 18.60
C LEU A 135 -0.77 9.77 18.52
N PHE A 136 -0.71 8.83 17.57
CA PHE A 136 0.49 8.01 17.38
C PHE A 136 1.71 8.83 16.93
N SER A 137 1.51 9.85 16.09
CA SER A 137 2.58 10.76 15.68
C SER A 137 3.19 11.50 16.87
N GLN A 138 2.35 11.99 17.78
CA GLN A 138 2.80 12.69 18.99
C GLN A 138 3.48 11.76 20.01
N LEU A 139 3.02 10.51 20.14
CA LEU A 139 3.69 9.51 20.99
C LEU A 139 5.04 9.05 20.40
N GLY A 140 5.13 8.94 19.08
CA GLY A 140 6.37 8.60 18.39
C GLY A 140 7.45 9.68 18.52
N ILE A 141 7.06 10.96 18.42
CA ILE A 141 7.96 12.09 18.65
C ILE A 141 8.50 12.07 20.09
N GLN A 142 7.65 11.84 21.08
CA GLN A 142 8.08 11.77 22.49
C GLN A 142 9.13 10.68 22.76
N LYS A 143 9.12 9.57 22.01
CA LYS A 143 10.14 8.51 22.14
C LYS A 143 11.46 8.83 21.43
N ALA A 144 11.45 9.72 20.44
CA ALA A 144 12.66 10.11 19.71
C ALA A 144 13.46 11.22 20.42
N GLU A 145 12.78 11.99 21.30
CA GLU A 145 13.37 13.08 22.08
C GLU A 145 13.86 12.63 23.48
N LEU A 146 13.71 11.35 23.83
CA LEU A 146 14.10 10.76 25.12
C LEU A 146 15.36 9.89 25.01
#